data_AF-A0A3D4ZRG2-F1
#
_entry.id   AF-A0A3D4ZRG2-F1
#
_cell.length_a   1.000
_cell.length_b   1.000
_cell.length_c   1.000
_cell.angle_alpha   90.00
_cell.angle_beta   90.00
_cell.angle_gamma   90.00
#
_symmetry.space_group_name_H-M   'P 1'
#
loop_
_entity.id
_entity.type
_entity.pdbx_description
1 polymer ?
#
loop_
_entity_poly.entity_id
_entity_poly.type
_entity_poly.pdbx_seq_one_letter_code
_entity_poly.pdbx_strand_id
1 'polypeptide(L)' 'MAGGPTDDAAMDRIIVMRANGATLPADRAKDIQPGDVIVVPSEHMFRAKRVGGGWTETLRSLLSIAAAALAF' A
#
# COMPACT_ATOMS: atom_id res chain seq x y z
N MET A 1 -9.32 4.56 13.87
CA MET A 1 -9.39 3.30 13.09
C MET A 1 -10.01 3.60 11.74
N ALA A 2 -9.55 2.96 10.66
CA ALA A 2 -9.96 3.25 9.29
C ALA A 2 -11.35 2.69 8.89
N GLY A 3 -12.17 2.25 9.85
CA GLY A 3 -13.48 1.61 9.59
C GLY A 3 -13.44 0.09 9.47
N GLY A 4 -12.24 -0.51 9.41
CA GLY A 4 -12.06 -1.96 9.28
C GLY A 4 -11.96 -2.41 7.82
N PRO A 5 -11.56 -3.67 7.57
CA PRO A 5 -11.48 -4.22 6.23
C PRO A 5 -12.88 -4.46 5.63
N THR A 6 -13.01 -4.27 4.32
CA THR A 6 -14.19 -4.66 3.54
C THR A 6 -14.20 -6.17 3.28
N ASP A 7 -15.35 -6.74 2.92
CA ASP A 7 -15.50 -8.19 2.68
C ASP A 7 -14.60 -8.72 1.53
N ASP A 8 -14.22 -7.85 0.61
CA ASP A 8 -13.36 -8.15 -0.52
C ASP A 8 -11.87 -7.82 -0.26
N ALA A 9 -11.51 -7.46 0.97
CA ALA A 9 -10.13 -7.16 1.34
C ALA A 9 -9.26 -8.43 1.28
N ALA A 10 -8.18 -8.37 0.51
CA ALA A 10 -7.16 -9.41 0.43
C ALA A 10 -6.21 -9.29 1.63
N MET A 11 -6.66 -9.76 2.79
CA MET A 11 -5.96 -9.66 4.07
C MET A 11 -4.63 -10.42 4.11
N ASP A 12 -4.44 -11.42 3.24
CA ASP A 12 -3.18 -12.14 3.04
C ASP A 12 -2.13 -11.33 2.25
N ARG A 13 -2.50 -10.15 1.73
CA ARG A 13 -1.67 -9.36 0.79
C ARG A 13 -1.51 -7.91 1.19
N ILE A 14 -1.59 -7.65 2.49
CA ILE A 14 -1.36 -6.31 3.02
C ILE A 14 0.10 -5.91 2.78
N ILE A 15 0.30 -4.70 2.29
CA ILE A 15 1.62 -4.12 2.02
C ILE A 15 1.82 -2.94 2.96
N VAL A 16 2.95 -2.91 3.64
CA VAL A 16 3.42 -1.75 4.38
C VAL A 16 4.50 -1.07 3.56
N MET A 17 4.25 0.17 3.20
CA MET A 17 5.27 1.02 2.61
C MET A 17 5.84 1.93 3.68
N ARG A 18 7.15 1.85 3.88
CA ARG A 18 7.87 2.65 4.87
C ARG A 18 7.99 4.10 4.39
N ALA A 19 8.10 5.03 5.33
CA ALA A 19 8.31 6.45 5.01
C ALA A 19 9.53 6.70 4.09
N ASN A 20 10.55 5.83 4.17
CA ASN A 20 11.74 5.88 3.30
C ASN A 20 11.51 5.30 1.88
N GLY A 21 10.28 4.90 1.55
CA GLY A 21 9.89 4.31 0.27
C GLY A 21 10.12 2.80 0.14
N ALA A 22 10.63 2.11 1.17
CA ALA A 22 10.75 0.66 1.15
C ALA A 22 9.38 -0.01 1.22
N THR A 23 9.13 -1.03 0.42
CA THR A 23 7.88 -1.80 0.44
C THR A 23 8.11 -3.17 1.04
N LEU A 24 7.29 -3.53 2.02
CA LEU A 24 7.40 -4.75 2.79
C LEU A 24 6.03 -5.43 2.87
N PRO A 25 5.96 -6.77 2.78
CA PRO A 25 4.79 -7.52 3.21
C PRO A 25 4.48 -7.24 4.69
N ALA A 26 3.20 -7.18 5.07
CA ALA A 26 2.80 -6.87 6.44
C ALA A 26 3.34 -7.88 7.48
N ASP A 27 3.48 -9.15 7.12
CA ASP A 27 4.09 -10.19 7.96
C ASP A 27 5.58 -9.93 8.27
N ARG A 28 6.26 -9.15 7.43
CA ARG A 28 7.65 -8.74 7.64
C ARG A 28 7.78 -7.39 8.33
N ALA A 29 6.70 -6.60 8.39
CA ALA A 29 6.67 -5.35 9.12
C ALA A 29 6.46 -5.64 10.61
N LYS A 30 7.57 -5.78 11.35
CA LYS A 30 7.54 -6.04 12.80
C LYS A 30 6.88 -4.93 13.62
N ASP A 31 6.93 -3.70 13.12
CA ASP A 31 6.34 -2.53 13.76
C ASP A 31 5.95 -1.48 12.70
N ILE A 32 4.94 -0.68 13.00
CA ILE A 32 4.44 0.41 12.14
C ILE A 32 4.95 1.73 12.69
N GLN A 33 5.72 2.44 11.87
CA GLN A 33 6.33 3.71 12.25
C GLN A 33 5.51 4.89 11.71
N PRO A 34 5.57 6.07 12.36
CA PRO A 34 4.99 7.28 11.80
C PRO A 34 5.52 7.56 10.38
N GLY A 35 4.60 7.85 9.45
CA GLY A 35 4.91 8.04 8.04
C GLY A 35 4.86 6.75 7.19
N ASP A 36 4.69 5.58 7.81
CA ASP A 36 4.39 4.36 7.06
C ASP A 36 2.96 4.41 6.50
N VAL A 37 2.78 3.87 5.30
CA VAL A 37 1.50 3.75 4.61
C VAL A 37 1.12 2.28 4.52
N ILE A 38 -0.04 1.94 5.07
CA ILE A 38 -0.59 0.57 5.01
C ILE A 38 -1.57 0.51 3.84
N VAL A 39 -1.33 -0.41 2.91
CA VAL A 39 -2.20 -0.65 1.76
C VAL A 39 -2.87 -2.00 1.93
N VAL A 40 -4.20 -1.99 2.00
CA VAL A 40 -5.04 -3.19 1.99
C VAL A 40 -5.68 -3.32 0.61
N PRO A 41 -5.18 -4.20 -0.26
CA PRO A 41 -5.75 -4.36 -1.59
C PRO A 41 -7.07 -5.14 -1.55
N SER A 42 -7.91 -4.94 -2.56
CA SER A 42 -9.09 -5.77 -2.82
C SER A 42 -8.72 -7.00 -3.66
N GLU A 43 -9.37 -8.13 -3.42
CA GLU A 43 -9.27 -9.36 -4.22
C GLU A 43 -9.49 -9.11 -5.72
N HIS A 44 -10.34 -8.14 -6.06
CA HIS A 44 -10.62 -7.76 -7.45
C HIS A 44 -9.42 -7.13 -8.15
N MET A 45 -8.55 -6.43 -7.41
CA MET A 45 -7.33 -5.82 -7.98
C MET A 45 -6.37 -6.88 -8.52
N PHE A 46 -6.37 -8.08 -7.94
CA PHE A 46 -5.53 -9.19 -8.40
C PHE A 46 -6.15 -9.98 -9.54
N ARG A 47 -7.49 -10.04 -9.62
CA ARG A 47 -8.17 -10.60 -10.79
C ARG A 47 -7.87 -9.81 -12.07
N ALA A 48 -7.72 -8.48 -11.97
CA ALA A 48 -7.33 -7.63 -13.09
C ALA A 48 -5.82 -7.75 -13.45
N LYS A 49 -4.98 -8.22 -12.52
CA LYS A 49 -3.51 -8.18 -12.61
C LYS A 49 -2.86 -9.27 -13.45
N ARG A 50 -3.61 -9.94 -14.34
CA ARG A 50 -2.99 -10.62 -15.49
C ARG A 50 -2.48 -9.61 -16.55
N VAL A 51 -2.75 -8.31 -16.36
CA VAL A 51 -2.31 -7.23 -17.25
C VAL A 51 -1.40 -6.24 -16.50
N GLY A 52 -0.10 -6.32 -16.78
CA GLY A 52 0.86 -5.19 -16.78
C GLY A 52 1.29 -4.56 -15.44
N GLY A 53 2.60 -4.49 -15.19
CA GLY A 53 3.26 -3.88 -14.02
C GLY A 53 3.10 -2.36 -13.81
N GLY A 54 2.00 -1.74 -14.26
CA GLY A 54 1.76 -0.30 -14.11
C GLY A 54 1.34 0.14 -12.71
N TRP A 55 0.64 -0.71 -11.94
CA TRP A 55 0.04 -0.30 -10.65
C TRP A 55 1.06 0.07 -9.57
N THR A 56 2.20 -0.62 -9.54
CA THR A 56 3.29 -0.29 -8.61
C THR A 56 3.90 1.07 -8.91
N GLU A 57 4.02 1.42 -10.19
CA GLU A 57 4.54 2.73 -10.63
C GLU A 57 3.52 3.84 -10.34
N THR A 58 2.22 3.57 -10.58
CA THR A 58 1.15 4.53 -10.28
C THR A 58 1.02 4.83 -8.79
N LEU A 59 1.07 3.81 -7.91
CA LEU A 59 1.12 4.02 -6.46
C LEU A 59 2.36 4.82 -6.05
N ARG A 60 3.52 4.50 -6.65
CA ARG A 60 4.77 5.21 -6.35
C ARG A 60 4.71 6.68 -6.75
N SER A 61 4.10 7.01 -7.88
CA SER A 61 3.87 8.41 -8.31
C SER A 61 2.84 9.14 -7.44
N LEU A 62 1.73 8.50 -7.06
CA LEU A 62 0.73 9.16 -6.21
C LEU A 62 1.29 9.47 -4.82
N LEU A 63 2.13 8.57 -4.30
CA LEU A 63 2.71 8.72 -2.98
C LEU A 63 3.91 9.68 -2.97
N SER A 64 4.67 9.81 -4.06
CA SER A 64 5.70 10.86 -4.15
C SER A 64 5.09 12.25 -4.16
N ILE A 65 3.92 12.42 -4.79
CA ILE A 65 3.13 13.66 -4.74
C ILE A 65 2.61 13.91 -3.32
N ALA A 66 2.06 12.89 -2.66
CA ALA A 66 1.57 13.01 -1.30
C ALA A 66 2.70 13.31 -0.28
N ALA A 67 3.86 12.67 -0.42
CA ALA A 67 5.03 12.94 0.41
C ALA A 67 5.58 14.36 0.18
N ALA A 68 5.59 14.85 -1.06
CA ALA A 68 5.94 16.24 -1.36
C ALA A 68 4.95 17.23 -0.74
N ALA A 69 3.66 16.90 -0.71
CA ALA A 69 2.62 17.73 -0.10
C ALA A 69 2.68 17.78 1.44
N LEU A 70 3.24 16.76 2.08
CA LEU A 70 3.43 16.71 3.55
C LEU A 70 4.77 17.33 4.01
N ALA A 71 5.70 17.60 3.09
CA ALA A 71 6.99 18.22 3.38
C ALA A 71 6.96 19.76 3.36
N PHE A 72 5.80 20.37 3.11
CA PHE A 72 5.54 21.81 3.14
C PHE A 72 4.58 22.20 4.27
#